data_AF-A0A6M2ADF6-F1
#
_entry.id   AF-A0A6M2ADF6-F1
#
_cell.length_a   1.000
_cell.length_b   1.000
_cell.length_c   1.000
_cell.angle_alpha   90.00
_cell.angle_beta   90.00
_cell.angle_gamma   90.00
#
_symmetry.space_group_name_H-M   'P 1'
#
loop_
_entity.id
_entity.type
_entity.pdbx_description
1 polymer ?
#
loop_
_entity_poly.entity_id
_entity_poly.type
_entity_poly.pdbx_seq_one_letter_code
_entity_poly.pdbx_strand_id
1 'polypeptide(L)'
;MPTVLSFKPSISKCRDVDEFANILKKTDVRPSFFGTTRVLHYTLKNKVSIDFVAKKAMSLIRELLKDWEFSEKQRDSIALISEKIDRYYMKRDKYRKRANIITKIFYFIREFFTFIDVRKKWRSLSVEIDPKNYYTKEQYEIAFAEHDLDEIEDKKFKKINLYLPPAIIS
;
A
#
# COMPACT_ATOMS: atom_id res chain seq x y z
N MET A 1 -21.98 -25.48 -10.36
CA MET A 1 -20.52 -25.32 -10.60
C MET A 1 -19.96 -24.40 -9.53
N PRO A 2 -18.90 -24.76 -8.79
CA PRO A 2 -18.31 -23.87 -7.81
C PRO A 2 -17.70 -22.66 -8.53
N THR A 3 -18.16 -21.45 -8.19
CA THR A 3 -17.65 -20.20 -8.75
C THR A 3 -16.19 -20.07 -8.34
N VAL A 4 -15.27 -20.31 -9.28
CA VAL A 4 -13.85 -20.17 -9.01
C VAL A 4 -13.56 -18.70 -8.75
N LEU A 5 -13.21 -18.37 -7.51
CA LEU A 5 -12.85 -17.02 -7.11
C LEU A 5 -11.62 -16.54 -7.90
N SER A 6 -11.76 -15.36 -8.52
CA SER A 6 -10.74 -14.73 -9.36
C SER A 6 -10.15 -13.53 -8.65
N PHE A 7 -8.83 -13.40 -8.70
CA PHE A 7 -8.09 -12.41 -7.93
C PHE A 7 -8.44 -10.96 -8.31
N LYS A 8 -8.63 -10.69 -9.60
CA LYS A 8 -8.96 -9.34 -10.09
C LYS A 8 -10.35 -8.87 -9.60
N PRO A 9 -11.44 -9.65 -9.76
CA PRO A 9 -12.73 -9.35 -9.14
C PRO A 9 -12.67 -9.19 -7.62
N SER A 10 -11.91 -10.03 -6.91
CA SER A 10 -11.77 -9.91 -5.46
C SER A 10 -11.18 -8.55 -5.06
N ILE A 11 -10.09 -8.12 -5.71
CA ILE A 11 -9.52 -6.78 -5.50
C ILE A 11 -10.52 -5.67 -5.86
N SER A 12 -11.21 -5.78 -6.99
CA SER A 12 -12.16 -4.76 -7.43
C SER A 12 -13.32 -4.56 -6.45
N LYS A 13 -13.80 -5.65 -5.85
CA LYS A 13 -14.95 -5.66 -4.96
C LYS A 13 -14.64 -5.24 -3.53
N CYS A 14 -13.36 -5.20 -3.14
CA CYS A 14 -12.98 -4.75 -1.79
C CYS A 14 -13.54 -3.38 -1.48
N ARG A 15 -14.15 -3.24 -0.30
CA ARG A 15 -14.79 -1.99 0.12
C ARG A 15 -13.95 -1.19 1.11
N ASP A 16 -13.10 -1.85 1.87
CA ASP A 16 -12.29 -1.23 2.92
C ASP A 16 -10.84 -1.74 2.92
N VAL A 17 -10.01 -1.05 3.69
CA VAL A 17 -8.58 -1.34 3.82
C VAL A 17 -8.30 -2.67 4.52
N ASP A 18 -9.17 -3.14 5.42
CA ASP A 18 -8.96 -4.38 6.17
C ASP A 18 -9.17 -5.61 5.29
N GLU A 19 -10.27 -5.63 4.54
CA GLU A 19 -10.57 -6.66 3.55
C GLU A 19 -9.43 -6.74 2.52
N PHE A 20 -8.99 -5.58 2.03
CA PHE A 20 -7.93 -5.50 1.05
C PHE A 20 -6.58 -5.98 1.61
N ALA A 21 -6.22 -5.58 2.83
CA ALA A 21 -5.02 -6.06 3.52
C ALA A 21 -5.01 -7.59 3.68
N ASN A 22 -6.15 -8.17 4.05
CA ASN A 22 -6.30 -9.62 4.20
C ASN A 22 -6.09 -10.38 2.88
N ILE A 23 -6.54 -9.84 1.76
CA ILE A 23 -6.24 -10.39 0.43
C ILE A 23 -4.74 -10.30 0.14
N LEU A 24 -4.11 -9.15 0.43
CA LEU A 24 -2.68 -8.95 0.12
C LEU A 24 -1.73 -9.82 0.94
N LYS A 25 -2.12 -10.27 2.15
CA LYS A 25 -1.31 -11.20 2.96
C LYS A 25 -0.88 -12.43 2.15
N LYS A 26 -1.78 -12.97 1.33
CA LYS A 26 -1.58 -14.20 0.53
C LYS A 26 -1.10 -13.93 -0.90
N THR A 27 -0.38 -12.82 -1.10
CA THR A 27 0.09 -12.42 -2.44
C THR A 27 1.60 -12.23 -2.52
N ASP A 28 2.12 -12.47 -3.73
CA ASP A 28 3.51 -12.26 -4.11
C ASP A 28 3.61 -11.80 -5.57
N VAL A 29 4.78 -11.34 -6.00
CA VAL A 29 5.04 -10.89 -7.37
C VAL A 29 5.98 -11.83 -8.10
N ARG A 30 5.64 -12.13 -9.36
CA ARG A 30 6.54 -12.80 -10.29
C ARG A 30 6.74 -11.99 -11.57
N PRO A 31 7.97 -11.96 -12.10
CA PRO A 31 8.23 -11.39 -13.41
C PRO A 31 7.64 -12.32 -14.48
N SER A 32 7.23 -11.74 -15.59
CA SER A 32 7.00 -12.45 -16.85
C SER A 32 8.15 -12.20 -17.80
N PHE A 33 8.27 -13.08 -18.79
CA PHE A 33 9.27 -12.97 -19.85
C PHE A 33 9.23 -11.61 -20.58
N PHE A 34 8.03 -11.08 -20.82
CA PHE A 34 7.78 -9.79 -21.47
C PHE A 34 7.99 -8.57 -20.57
N GLY A 35 8.75 -8.70 -19.47
CA GLY A 35 9.01 -7.58 -18.56
C GLY A 35 7.78 -7.12 -17.76
N THR A 36 6.67 -7.88 -17.75
CA THR A 36 5.53 -7.55 -16.89
C THR A 36 5.68 -8.23 -15.55
N THR A 37 5.83 -7.48 -14.46
CA THR A 37 5.75 -8.04 -13.10
C THR A 37 4.29 -8.04 -12.66
N ARG A 38 3.76 -9.21 -12.28
CA ARG A 38 2.36 -9.39 -11.89
C ARG A 38 2.27 -9.90 -10.46
N VAL A 39 1.29 -9.40 -9.74
CA VAL A 39 0.88 -9.88 -8.43
C VAL A 39 0.05 -11.14 -8.63
N LEU A 40 0.37 -12.17 -7.85
CA LEU A 40 -0.29 -13.45 -7.76
C LEU A 40 -0.87 -13.60 -6.37
N HIS A 41 -2.03 -14.24 -6.28
CA HIS A 41 -2.57 -14.72 -5.02
C HIS A 41 -2.37 -16.24 -4.94
N TYR A 42 -2.03 -16.78 -3.77
CA TYR A 42 -1.73 -18.21 -3.63
C TYR A 42 -2.93 -19.12 -3.91
N THR A 43 -4.14 -18.65 -3.60
CA THR A 43 -5.37 -19.45 -3.73
C THR A 43 -6.36 -18.95 -4.79
N LEU A 44 -6.21 -17.72 -5.31
CA LEU A 44 -7.14 -17.15 -6.27
C LEU A 44 -6.56 -17.25 -7.68
N LYS A 45 -7.40 -17.51 -8.68
CA LYS A 45 -6.93 -17.58 -10.07
C LYS A 45 -6.62 -16.19 -10.62
N ASN A 46 -5.81 -16.17 -11.67
CA ASN A 46 -5.35 -14.99 -12.41
C ASN A 46 -4.29 -14.15 -11.70
N LYS A 47 -3.58 -13.33 -12.50
CA LYS A 47 -2.51 -12.43 -12.05
C LYS A 47 -2.90 -11.02 -12.44
N VAL A 48 -2.63 -10.05 -11.58
CA VAL A 48 -2.91 -8.62 -11.85
C VAL A 48 -1.63 -7.82 -11.90
N SER A 49 -1.64 -6.64 -12.52
CA SER A 49 -0.49 -5.74 -12.48
C SER A 49 -0.32 -5.16 -11.06
N ILE A 50 0.91 -4.84 -10.67
CA ILE A 50 1.20 -4.11 -9.42
C ILE A 50 0.41 -2.80 -9.40
N ASP A 51 0.39 -2.08 -10.52
CA ASP A 51 -0.31 -0.82 -10.65
C ASP A 51 -1.83 -0.93 -10.45
N PHE A 52 -2.45 -2.05 -10.79
CA PHE A 52 -3.86 -2.27 -10.51
C PHE A 52 -4.10 -2.40 -9.00
N VAL A 53 -3.22 -3.12 -8.30
CA VAL A 53 -3.24 -3.24 -6.83
C VAL A 53 -3.00 -1.87 -6.19
N ALA A 54 -1.99 -1.13 -6.65
CA ALA A 54 -1.67 0.20 -6.14
C ALA A 54 -2.82 1.21 -6.35
N LYS A 55 -3.46 1.21 -7.53
CA LYS A 55 -4.63 2.06 -7.78
C LYS A 55 -5.78 1.77 -6.81
N LYS A 56 -6.08 0.49 -6.57
CA LYS A 56 -7.13 0.13 -5.61
C LYS A 56 -6.76 0.54 -4.19
N ALA A 57 -5.52 0.30 -3.78
CA ALA A 57 -5.00 0.74 -2.49
C ALA A 57 -5.15 2.25 -2.29
N MET A 58 -4.69 3.04 -3.26
CA MET A 58 -4.82 4.51 -3.20
C MET A 58 -6.28 4.95 -3.12
N SER A 59 -7.20 4.29 -3.83
CA SER A 59 -8.63 4.60 -3.75
C SER A 59 -9.16 4.40 -2.34
N LEU A 60 -8.93 3.23 -1.75
CA LEU A 60 -9.43 2.87 -0.42
C LEU A 60 -8.81 3.75 0.67
N ILE A 61 -7.50 3.98 0.59
CA ILE A 61 -6.78 4.81 1.55
C ILE A 61 -7.26 6.26 1.47
N ARG A 62 -7.43 6.82 0.26
CA ARG A 62 -7.92 8.21 0.11
C ARG A 62 -9.36 8.39 0.55
N GLU A 63 -10.21 7.38 0.36
CA GLU A 63 -11.57 7.40 0.87
C GLU A 63 -11.56 7.40 2.40
N LEU A 64 -10.79 6.49 3.00
CA LEU A 64 -10.63 6.40 4.44
C LEU A 64 -10.09 7.71 5.03
N LEU A 65 -9.06 8.30 4.40
CA LEU A 65 -8.44 9.55 4.85
C LEU A 65 -9.39 10.75 4.92
N LYS A 66 -10.59 10.70 4.33
CA LYS A 66 -11.56 11.81 4.44
C LYS A 66 -12.17 11.94 5.82
N ASP A 67 -12.31 10.83 6.53
CA ASP A 67 -13.05 10.77 7.79
C ASP A 67 -12.14 11.00 9.01
N TRP A 68 -10.81 10.92 8.82
CA TRP A 68 -9.75 11.23 9.82
C TRP A 68 -9.79 10.50 11.17
N GLU A 69 -10.81 9.67 11.43
CA GLU A 69 -10.92 8.80 12.59
C GLU A 69 -10.58 7.35 12.20
N PHE A 70 -9.32 6.96 12.42
CA PHE A 70 -8.85 5.61 12.11
C PHE A 70 -8.74 4.77 13.38
N SER A 71 -9.30 3.57 13.35
CA SER A 71 -8.97 2.55 14.37
C SER A 71 -7.52 2.08 14.23
N GLU A 72 -6.95 1.56 15.32
CA GLU A 72 -5.62 0.93 15.32
C GLU A 72 -5.52 -0.17 14.25
N LYS A 73 -6.56 -1.01 14.15
CA LYS A 73 -6.65 -2.05 13.12
C LYS A 73 -6.57 -1.50 11.70
N GLN A 74 -7.23 -0.37 11.41
CA GLN A 74 -7.15 0.27 10.10
C GLN A 74 -5.74 0.81 9.82
N ARG A 75 -5.05 1.37 10.83
CA ARG A 75 -3.65 1.78 10.69
C ARG A 75 -2.75 0.61 10.33
N ASP A 76 -2.89 -0.51 11.01
CA ASP A 76 -2.14 -1.74 10.72
C ASP A 76 -2.40 -2.26 9.31
N SER A 77 -3.66 -2.21 8.88
CA SER A 77 -4.04 -2.57 7.52
C SER A 77 -3.37 -1.65 6.48
N ILE A 78 -3.37 -0.33 6.70
CA ILE A 78 -2.68 0.63 5.83
C ILE A 78 -1.17 0.33 5.81
N ALA A 79 -0.55 0.12 6.98
CA ALA A 79 0.88 -0.20 7.08
C ALA A 79 1.24 -1.45 6.28
N LEU A 80 0.46 -2.53 6.42
CA LEU A 80 0.65 -3.77 5.69
C LEU A 80 0.49 -3.57 4.18
N ILE A 81 -0.56 -2.86 3.75
CA ILE A 81 -0.80 -2.54 2.35
C ILE A 81 0.39 -1.78 1.77
N SER A 82 0.85 -0.76 2.49
CA SER A 82 1.95 0.10 2.06
C SER A 82 3.23 -0.70 1.89
N GLU A 83 3.60 -1.47 2.91
CA GLU A 83 4.78 -2.33 2.89
C GLU A 83 4.73 -3.35 1.73
N LYS A 84 3.56 -3.97 1.50
CA LYS A 84 3.39 -4.96 0.42
C LYS A 84 3.59 -4.33 -0.96
N ILE A 85 2.98 -3.18 -1.22
CA ILE A 85 3.08 -2.52 -2.54
C ILE A 85 4.51 -2.03 -2.80
N ASP A 86 5.17 -1.46 -1.79
CA ASP A 86 6.57 -1.05 -1.90
C ASP A 86 7.47 -2.25 -2.18
N ARG A 87 7.26 -3.35 -1.44
CA ARG A 87 7.97 -4.62 -1.70
C ARG A 87 7.73 -5.13 -3.12
N TYR A 88 6.54 -4.93 -3.69
CA TYR A 88 6.27 -5.31 -5.09
C TYR A 88 7.06 -4.48 -6.08
N TYR A 89 7.11 -3.16 -5.89
CA TYR A 89 7.93 -2.30 -6.74
C TYR A 89 9.42 -2.58 -6.57
N MET A 90 9.91 -2.81 -5.35
CA MET A 90 11.30 -3.21 -5.10
C MET A 90 11.66 -4.54 -5.79
N LYS A 91 10.79 -5.55 -5.71
CA LYS A 91 11.00 -6.83 -6.41
C LYS A 91 11.00 -6.64 -7.93
N ARG A 92 10.07 -5.86 -8.49
CA ARG A 92 10.07 -5.48 -9.93
C ARG A 92 11.40 -4.86 -10.33
N ASP A 93 11.91 -3.90 -9.56
CA ASP A 93 13.17 -3.23 -9.85
C ASP A 93 14.36 -4.19 -9.78
N LYS A 94 14.38 -5.09 -8.79
CA LYS A 94 15.40 -6.15 -8.69
C LYS A 94 15.38 -7.08 -9.91
N TYR A 95 14.20 -7.47 -10.38
CA TYR A 95 14.06 -8.27 -11.59
C TYR A 95 14.52 -7.51 -12.84
N ARG A 96 14.16 -6.24 -12.98
CA ARG A 96 14.60 -5.39 -14.10
C ARG A 96 16.13 -5.25 -14.14
N LYS A 97 16.78 -5.03 -12.99
CA LYS A 97 18.25 -4.92 -12.90
C LYS A 97 18.95 -6.21 -13.37
N ARG A 98 18.39 -7.37 -13.02
CA ARG A 98 18.91 -8.70 -13.35
C ARG A 98 18.47 -9.23 -14.72
N ALA A 99 17.58 -8.52 -15.42
CA ALA A 99 17.07 -8.96 -16.70
C ALA A 99 18.12 -8.84 -17.81
N ASN A 100 18.00 -9.69 -18.84
CA ASN A 100 18.83 -9.60 -20.03
C ASN A 100 18.49 -8.33 -20.86
N ILE A 101 19.33 -8.01 -21.84
CA ILE A 101 19.20 -6.80 -22.68
C ILE A 101 17.83 -6.74 -23.38
N ILE A 102 17.37 -7.87 -23.94
CA ILE A 102 16.08 -7.96 -24.65
C ILE A 102 14.92 -7.61 -23.71
N THR A 103 14.87 -8.22 -22.52
CA THR A 103 13.85 -7.93 -21.51
C THR A 103 13.96 -6.48 -21.00
N LYS A 104 15.17 -5.91 -20.90
CA LYS A 104 15.36 -4.48 -20.57
C LYS A 104 14.78 -3.55 -21.63
N ILE A 105 14.90 -3.88 -22.92
CA ILE A 105 14.28 -3.13 -24.02
C ILE A 105 12.75 -3.16 -23.88
N PHE A 106 12.17 -4.33 -23.61
CA PHE A 106 10.72 -4.43 -23.35
C PHE A 106 10.28 -3.62 -22.11
N TYR A 107 11.09 -3.59 -21.04
CA TYR A 107 10.83 -2.72 -19.89
C TYR A 107 10.82 -1.24 -20.29
N PHE A 108 11.78 -0.80 -21.11
CA PHE A 108 11.91 0.59 -21.55
C PHE A 108 10.73 1.03 -22.42
N ILE A 109 10.40 0.24 -23.46
CA ILE A 109 9.25 0.49 -24.32
C ILE A 109 7.97 0.61 -23.48
N ARG A 110 7.76 -0.31 -22.54
CA ARG A 110 6.56 -0.30 -21.70
C ARG A 110 6.49 0.91 -20.76
N GLU A 111 7.62 1.34 -20.20
CA GLU A 111 7.66 2.54 -19.35
C GLU A 111 7.32 3.80 -20.14
N PHE A 112 7.76 3.88 -21.40
CA PHE A 112 7.42 4.97 -22.30
C PHE A 112 5.90 5.07 -22.54
N PHE A 113 5.21 3.94 -22.69
CA PHE A 113 3.79 3.94 -23.06
C PHE A 113 2.80 3.96 -21.89
N THR A 114 3.12 3.47 -20.69
CA THR A 114 2.02 3.11 -19.74
C THR A 114 2.23 3.28 -18.24
N PHE A 115 3.42 3.61 -17.70
CA PHE A 115 3.72 3.20 -16.31
C PHE A 115 4.36 4.22 -15.35
N ILE A 116 4.54 5.49 -15.72
CA ILE A 116 5.24 6.46 -14.84
C ILE A 116 4.30 7.08 -13.79
N ASP A 117 3.01 7.22 -14.08
CA ASP A 117 2.09 8.01 -13.25
C ASP A 117 1.66 7.30 -11.95
N VAL A 118 1.29 6.02 -12.02
CA VAL A 118 0.74 5.28 -10.86
C VAL A 118 1.77 5.11 -9.74
N ARG A 119 3.00 4.72 -10.10
CA ARG A 119 4.08 4.55 -9.13
C ARG A 119 4.47 5.88 -8.47
N LYS A 120 4.49 6.97 -9.23
CA LYS A 120 4.75 8.32 -8.69
C LYS A 120 3.65 8.73 -7.70
N LYS A 121 2.39 8.57 -8.10
CA LYS A 121 1.23 8.85 -7.23
C LYS A 121 1.24 7.99 -5.96
N TRP A 122 1.56 6.71 -6.09
CA TRP A 122 1.73 5.81 -4.95
C TRP A 122 2.83 6.30 -4.02
N ARG A 123 4.01 6.66 -4.54
CA ARG A 123 5.14 7.14 -3.73
C ARG A 123 4.83 8.44 -2.99
N SER A 124 4.09 9.36 -3.60
CA SER A 124 3.62 10.59 -2.91
C SER A 124 2.72 10.20 -1.74
N LEU A 125 1.69 9.41 -2.02
CA LEU A 125 0.73 8.99 -1.02
C LEU A 125 1.44 8.22 0.11
N SER A 126 2.26 7.22 -0.20
CA SER A 126 2.94 6.38 0.81
C SER A 126 3.84 7.16 1.77
N VAL A 127 4.37 8.30 1.32
CA VAL A 127 5.18 9.21 2.16
C VAL A 127 4.30 10.10 3.03
N GLU A 128 3.17 10.56 2.49
CA GLU A 128 2.16 11.32 3.24
C GLU A 128 1.52 10.43 4.32
N ILE A 129 1.19 9.18 3.97
CA ILE A 129 0.55 8.19 4.84
C ILE A 129 1.55 7.36 5.65
N ASP A 130 2.44 7.98 6.43
CA ASP A 130 3.23 7.22 7.42
C ASP A 130 2.30 6.75 8.55
N PRO A 131 2.00 5.44 8.67
CA PRO A 131 1.03 4.93 9.65
C PRO A 131 1.39 5.29 11.11
N LYS A 132 2.65 5.63 11.38
CA LYS A 132 3.14 6.10 12.68
C LYS A 132 2.68 7.51 13.05
N ASN A 133 2.15 8.26 12.09
CA ASN A 133 1.79 9.67 12.24
C ASN A 133 0.27 9.91 12.33
N TYR A 134 -0.56 8.86 12.21
CA TYR A 134 -2.04 8.97 12.15
C TYR A 134 -2.72 8.59 13.47
N TYR A 135 -2.35 9.28 14.54
CA TYR A 135 -3.13 9.26 15.77
C TYR A 135 -3.98 10.53 15.85
N THR A 136 -5.25 10.41 16.21
CA THR A 136 -5.95 11.57 16.79
C THR A 136 -5.28 11.90 18.13
N LYS A 137 -5.41 13.15 18.60
CA LYS A 137 -4.83 13.55 19.89
C LYS A 137 -5.27 12.61 21.02
N GLU A 138 -6.56 12.27 21.07
CA GLU A 138 -7.13 11.35 22.07
C GLU A 138 -6.58 9.93 21.93
N GLN A 139 -6.42 9.42 20.70
CA GLN A 139 -5.84 8.09 20.46
C GLN A 139 -4.36 8.04 20.83
N TYR A 140 -3.62 9.11 20.61
CA TYR A 140 -2.24 9.23 21.04
C TYR A 140 -2.19 9.21 22.57
N GLU A 141 -2.97 10.06 23.23
CA GLU A 141 -3.02 10.13 24.69
C GLU A 141 -3.43 8.78 25.30
N ILE A 142 -4.40 8.05 24.74
CA ILE A 142 -4.79 6.73 25.25
C ILE A 142 -3.71 5.68 25.00
N ALA A 143 -3.18 5.57 23.78
CA ALA A 143 -2.18 4.55 23.44
C ALA A 143 -0.85 4.75 24.17
N PHE A 144 -0.54 5.99 24.57
CA PHE A 144 0.74 6.36 25.16
C PHE A 144 0.66 6.85 26.62
N ALA A 145 -0.53 6.92 27.24
CA ALA A 145 -0.67 7.16 28.68
C ALA A 145 -0.62 5.86 29.52
N GLU A 146 -0.89 4.70 28.94
CA GLU A 146 -0.80 3.40 29.65
C GLU A 146 0.61 2.77 29.64
N HIS A 147 1.52 3.29 28.81
CA HIS A 147 2.90 2.82 28.72
C HIS A 147 3.85 4.01 28.83
N ASP A 148 4.59 4.11 29.94
CA ASP A 148 5.76 4.98 30.03
C ASP A 148 6.69 4.61 28.85
N LEU A 149 6.72 5.46 27.83
CA LEU A 149 7.64 5.29 26.70
C LEU A 149 9.07 5.44 27.22
N ASP A 150 9.90 4.44 26.97
CA ASP A 150 11.33 4.54 27.17
C ASP A 150 11.91 5.68 26.32
N GLU A 151 12.90 6.38 26.87
CA GLU A 151 13.37 7.71 26.42
C GLU A 151 13.79 7.78 24.93
N ILE A 152 14.07 6.62 24.32
CA ILE A 152 14.44 6.45 22.92
C ILE A 152 13.19 6.53 22.01
N GLU A 153 12.07 5.97 22.42
CA GLU A 153 10.81 6.03 21.68
C GLU A 153 10.19 7.42 21.81
N ASP A 154 10.19 8.02 23.00
CA ASP A 154 9.71 9.40 23.22
C ASP A 154 10.44 10.41 22.29
N LYS A 155 11.76 10.31 22.11
CA LYS A 155 12.53 11.16 21.19
C LYS A 155 12.18 10.96 19.71
N LYS A 156 11.70 9.77 19.34
CA LYS A 156 11.30 9.42 17.97
C LYS A 156 9.90 9.94 17.64
N PHE A 157 9.00 9.95 18.63
CA PHE A 157 7.60 10.36 18.47
C PHE A 157 7.36 11.85 18.81
N LYS A 158 8.13 12.49 19.70
CA LYS A 158 8.08 13.95 19.98
C LYS A 158 8.32 14.85 18.75
N LYS A 159 9.02 14.33 17.75
CA LYS A 159 9.34 15.05 16.51
C LYS A 159 8.35 14.78 15.38
N ILE A 160 7.34 13.95 15.63
CA ILE A 160 6.28 13.70 14.66
C ILE A 160 5.29 14.85 14.79
N ASN A 161 5.20 15.66 13.74
CA ASN A 161 4.09 16.60 13.61
C ASN A 161 2.81 15.77 13.52
N LEU A 162 2.07 15.69 14.62
CA LEU A 162 0.69 15.25 14.57
C LEU A 162 -0.03 16.17 13.60
N TYR A 163 -0.59 15.60 12.53
CA TYR A 163 -1.37 16.38 11.58
C TYR A 163 -2.68 16.77 12.26
N LEU A 164 -2.76 18.01 12.73
CA LEU A 164 -3.99 18.62 13.20
C LEU A 164 -4.79 19.05 11.97
N PRO A 165 -5.98 18.50 11.72
CA PRO A 165 -6.81 18.98 10.62
C PRO A 165 -7.11 20.47 10.84
N PRO A 166 -7.19 21.29 9.78
CA PRO A 166 -7.64 22.67 9.92
C PRO A 166 -9.00 22.67 10.62
N ALA A 167 -9.14 23.52 11.65
CA ALA A 167 -10.35 23.62 12.43
C ALA A 167 -11.56 23.74 11.48
N ILE A 168 -12.53 22.86 11.63
CA ILE A 168 -13.82 23.00 10.94
C ILE A 168 -14.44 24.25 11.56
N ILE A 169 -14.36 25.37 10.85
CA ILE A 169 -15.10 26.57 11.20
C ILE A 169 -16.56 26.24 10.91
N SER A 170 -17.28 25.85 11.97
CA SER A 170 -18.74 25.71 12.00
C SER A 170 -19.41 27.08 11.94
#